data_AF-A0A9E5FW21-F1
#
_entry.id   AF-A0A9E5FW21-F1
#
_cell.length_a   1.000
_cell.length_b   1.000
_cell.length_c   1.000
_cell.angle_alpha   90.00
_cell.angle_beta   90.00
_cell.angle_gamma   90.00
#
_symmetry.space_group_name_H-M   'P 1'
#
loop_
_entity.id
_entity.type
_entity.pdbx_description
1 polymer ?
#
loop_
_entity_poly.entity_id
_entity_poly.type
_entity_poly.pdbx_seq_one_letter_code
_entity_poly.pdbx_strand_id
1 'polypeptide(L)'
;MGLLGVGSAFAATLVICLYAASPAVVSLYPHPFYLMAIAPVVLFGLARFWLQAWRGELHNDPVVHALKDRVSYLLITLCALAMAAATYL
;
A
#
# COMPACT_ATOMS: atom_id res chain seq x y z
N MET A 1 16.58 -13.69 3.76
CA MET A 1 15.23 -13.28 4.22
C MET A 1 14.76 -11.97 3.55
N GLY A 2 15.59 -10.93 3.48
CA GLY A 2 15.19 -9.65 2.86
C GLY A 2 14.79 -9.69 1.38
N LEU A 3 15.42 -10.53 0.54
CA LEU A 3 15.06 -10.63 -0.88
C LEU A 3 13.64 -11.19 -1.12
N LEU A 4 13.24 -12.21 -0.36
CA LEU A 4 11.87 -12.75 -0.45
C LEU A 4 10.85 -11.71 0.02
N GLY A 5 11.21 -10.93 1.03
CA GLY A 5 10.41 -9.82 1.52
C GLY A 5 10.14 -8.75 0.46
N VAL A 6 11.20 -8.23 -0.15
CA VAL A 6 11.10 -7.25 -1.23
C VAL A 6 10.34 -7.83 -2.43
N GLY A 7 10.64 -9.07 -2.84
CA GLY A 7 9.91 -9.74 -3.91
C GLY A 7 8.40 -9.87 -3.64
N SER A 8 8.03 -10.25 -2.41
CA SER A 8 6.62 -10.32 -2.01
C SER A 8 5.93 -8.95 -2.00
N ALA A 9 6.64 -7.87 -1.66
CA ALA A 9 6.10 -6.51 -1.68
C ALA A 9 5.80 -6.02 -3.11
N PHE A 10 6.68 -6.31 -4.06
CA PHE A 10 6.43 -6.04 -5.48
C PHE A 10 5.26 -6.89 -6.01
N ALA A 11 5.20 -8.17 -5.65
CA ALA A 11 4.09 -9.05 -6.05
C ALA A 11 2.74 -8.54 -5.52
N ALA A 12 2.66 -8.18 -4.24
CA ALA A 12 1.44 -7.61 -3.65
C ALA A 12 1.02 -6.29 -4.34
N THR A 13 1.98 -5.42 -4.62
CA THR A 13 1.74 -4.16 -5.35
C THR A 13 1.22 -4.42 -6.76
N LEU A 14 1.80 -5.39 -7.46
CA LEU A 14 1.39 -5.78 -8.80
C LEU A 14 -0.06 -6.29 -8.80
N VAL A 15 -0.43 -7.12 -7.83
CA VAL A 15 -1.82 -7.61 -7.68
C VAL A 15 -2.80 -6.45 -7.49
N ILE A 16 -2.45 -5.43 -6.69
CA ILE A 16 -3.27 -4.22 -6.53
C ILE A 16 -3.43 -3.48 -7.87
N CYS A 17 -2.33 -3.34 -8.62
CA CYS A 17 -2.34 -2.69 -9.93
C CYS A 17 -3.23 -3.43 -10.93
N LEU A 18 -3.13 -4.76 -10.99
CA LEU A 18 -3.94 -5.61 -11.85
C LEU A 18 -5.43 -5.58 -11.46
N TYR A 19 -5.72 -5.55 -10.15
CA TYR A 19 -7.08 -5.40 -9.65
C TYR A 19 -7.68 -4.05 -10.07
N ALA A 20 -6.94 -2.95 -9.86
CA ALA A 20 -7.38 -1.61 -10.23
C ALA A 20 -7.59 -1.44 -11.74
N ALA A 21 -6.79 -2.13 -12.57
CA ALA A 21 -6.91 -2.12 -14.02
C ALA A 21 -7.98 -3.10 -14.57
N SER A 22 -8.62 -3.90 -13.71
CA SER A 22 -9.56 -4.92 -14.17
C SER A 22 -10.86 -4.30 -14.70
N PRO A 23 -11.48 -4.85 -15.75
CA PRO A 23 -12.73 -4.32 -16.32
C PRO A 23 -13.88 -4.26 -15.30
N ALA A 24 -13.89 -5.19 -14.34
CA ALA A 24 -14.89 -5.24 -13.27
C ALA A 24 -14.76 -4.06 -12.28
N VAL A 25 -13.54 -3.57 -12.04
CA VAL A 25 -13.30 -2.41 -11.16
C VAL A 25 -13.52 -1.11 -11.94
N VAL A 26 -13.14 -1.07 -13.22
CA VAL A 26 -13.40 0.06 -14.12
C VAL A 26 -14.90 0.29 -14.33
N SER A 27 -15.73 -0.76 -14.31
CA SER A 27 -17.19 -0.61 -14.38
C SER A 27 -17.83 -0.25 -13.03
N LEU A 28 -17.17 -0.54 -11.90
CA LEU A 28 -17.68 -0.28 -10.55
C LEU A 28 -17.38 1.16 -10.08
N TYR A 29 -16.26 1.74 -10.52
CA TYR A 29 -15.80 3.06 -10.10
C TYR A 29 -15.81 4.05 -11.27
N PRO A 30 -16.42 5.23 -11.11
CA PRO A 30 -16.43 6.27 -12.14
C PRO A 30 -15.03 6.76 -12.52
N HIS A 31 -14.08 6.83 -11.58
CA HIS A 31 -12.70 7.25 -11.82
C HIS A 31 -11.68 6.21 -11.31
N PRO A 32 -11.40 5.15 -12.09
CA PRO A 32 -10.50 4.06 -11.68
C PRO A 32 -9.03 4.49 -11.53
N PHE A 33 -8.64 5.64 -12.10
CA PHE A 33 -7.27 6.14 -12.01
C PHE A 33 -6.83 6.41 -10.56
N TYR A 34 -7.75 6.83 -9.68
CA TYR A 34 -7.44 7.06 -8.27
C TYR A 34 -7.13 5.78 -7.50
N LEU A 35 -7.74 4.64 -7.87
CA LEU A 35 -7.39 3.33 -7.31
C LEU A 35 -5.94 2.93 -7.67
N MET A 36 -5.46 3.34 -8.84
CA MET A 36 -4.09 3.07 -9.25
C MET A 36 -3.07 3.80 -8.36
N ALA A 37 -3.44 4.93 -7.73
CA ALA A 37 -2.60 5.64 -6.78
C ALA A 37 -2.36 4.87 -5.47
N ILE A 38 -3.20 3.87 -5.14
CA ILE A 38 -3.01 3.01 -3.97
C ILE A 38 -1.78 2.12 -4.13
N ALA A 39 -1.48 1.67 -5.36
CA ALA A 39 -0.33 0.82 -5.64
C ALA A 39 1.03 1.44 -5.21
N PRO A 40 1.42 2.66 -5.65
CA PRO A 40 2.67 3.27 -5.23
C PRO A 40 2.70 3.61 -3.73
N VAL A 41 1.56 3.93 -3.12
CA VAL A 41 1.44 4.17 -1.66
C VAL A 41 1.75 2.90 -0.88
N VAL A 42 1.16 1.77 -1.26
CA VAL A 42 1.41 0.47 -0.62
C VAL A 42 2.85 0.02 -0.85
N LEU A 43 3.39 0.16 -2.06
CA LEU A 43 4.78 -0.18 -2.37
C LEU A 43 5.75 0.60 -1.49
N PHE A 44 5.55 1.91 -1.34
CA PHE A 44 6.37 2.75 -0.47
C PHE A 44 6.28 2.31 0.99
N GLY A 45 5.07 2.01 1.49
CA GLY A 45 4.87 1.52 2.85
C GLY A 45 5.62 0.22 3.12
N LEU A 46 5.50 -0.75 2.21
CA LEU A 46 6.19 -2.04 2.32
C LEU A 46 7.71 -1.88 2.19
N ALA A 47 8.20 -1.06 1.25
CA ALA A 47 9.62 -0.78 1.10
C ALA A 47 10.20 -0.15 2.37
N ARG A 48 9.50 0.83 2.97
CA ARG A 48 9.90 1.46 4.23
C ARG A 48 9.90 0.46 5.39
N PHE A 49 8.89 -0.40 5.48
CA PHE A 49 8.83 -1.44 6.49
C PHE A 49 10.02 -2.41 6.38
N TRP A 50 10.34 -2.86 5.16
CA TRP A 50 11.52 -3.72 4.93
C TRP A 50 12.82 -3.00 5.28
N LEU A 51 12.98 -1.72 4.94
CA LEU A 51 14.16 -0.95 5.32
C LEU A 51 14.31 -0.82 6.84
N GLN A 52 13.22 -0.60 7.58
CA GLN A 52 13.24 -0.55 9.05
C GLN A 52 13.60 -1.90 9.67
N ALA A 53 13.05 -3.00 9.13
CA ALA A 53 13.39 -4.36 9.55
C ALA A 53 14.87 -4.68 9.30
N TRP A 54 15.41 -4.29 8.14
CA TRP A 54 16.83 -4.44 7.81
C TRP A 54 17.75 -3.61 8.72
N ARG A 55 17.31 -2.42 9.16
CA ARG A 55 18.08 -1.56 10.07
C ARG A 55 18.09 -2.07 11.52
N GLY A 56 17.39 -3.17 11.83
CA GLY A 56 17.27 -3.69 13.20
C GLY A 56 16.44 -2.79 14.13
N GLU A 57 15.73 -1.80 13.56
CA GLU A 57 14.88 -0.85 14.31
C GLU A 57 13.51 -1.45 14.65
N LEU A 58 13.21 -2.62 14.12
CA LEU A 58 12.02 -3.40 14.44
C LEU A 58 12.22 -4.15 15.78
N HIS A 59 12.37 -3.38 16.86
CA HIS A 59 12.55 -3.89 18.22
C HIS A 59 11.23 -4.25 18.92
N ASN A 60 10.11 -3.68 18.44
CA ASN A 60 8.76 -3.93 18.94
C ASN A 60 7.93 -4.61 17.86
N ASP A 61 6.89 -5.35 18.27
CA ASP A 61 6.02 -6.11 17.38
C ASP A 61 5.60 -5.29 16.14
N PRO A 62 5.68 -5.88 14.93
CA PRO A 62 5.44 -5.16 13.68
C PRO A 62 4.06 -4.51 13.60
N VAL A 63 3.05 -5.12 14.25
CA VAL A 63 1.70 -4.57 14.35
C VAL A 63 1.66 -3.33 15.26
N VAL A 64 2.37 -3.37 16.39
CA VAL A 64 2.45 -2.25 17.33
C VAL A 64 3.23 -1.09 16.71
N HIS A 65 4.26 -1.39 15.91
CA HIS A 65 4.97 -0.37 15.14
C HIS A 65 4.04 0.30 14.13
N ALA A 66 3.26 -0.47 13.36
CA ALA A 66 2.29 0.07 12.41
C ALA A 66 1.21 0.94 13.10
N LEU A 67 0.79 0.58 14.31
CA LEU A 67 -0.20 1.34 15.10
C LEU A 67 0.36 2.60 15.75
N LYS A 68 1.69 2.74 15.87
CA LYS A 68 2.35 3.88 16.52
C LYS A 68 3.04 4.82 15.53
N ASP A 69 3.33 4.32 14.33
CA ASP A 69 4.05 5.07 13.30
C ASP A 69 3.13 6.04 12.53
N ARG A 70 3.48 7.32 12.60
CA ARG A 70 2.72 8.41 11.96
C ARG A 70 2.63 8.25 10.45
N VAL A 71 3.66 7.69 9.84
CA VAL A 71 3.68 7.46 8.39
C VAL A 71 2.73 6.32 8.03
N SER A 72 2.59 5.29 8.86
CA SER A 72 1.57 4.24 8.66
C SER A 72 0.16 4.82 8.65
N TYR A 73 -0.16 5.74 9.58
CA TYR A 73 -1.42 6.49 9.52
C TYR A 73 -1.55 7.34 8.25
N LEU A 74 -0.50 8.04 7.85
CA LEU A 74 -0.51 8.85 6.63
C LEU A 74 -0.79 8.00 5.38
N LEU A 75 -0.18 6.82 5.28
CA LEU A 75 -0.42 5.88 4.17
C LEU A 75 -1.86 5.36 4.18
N ILE A 76 -2.40 5.01 5.34
CA ILE A 76 -3.82 4.60 5.47
C ILE A 76 -4.75 5.74 5.04
N THR A 77 -4.48 6.98 5.47
CA THR A 77 -5.29 8.13 5.07
C THR A 77 -5.22 8.40 3.57
N LEU A 78 -4.05 8.25 2.95
CA LEU A 78 -3.89 8.38 1.50
C LEU A 78 -4.68 7.31 0.75
N CYS A 79 -4.65 6.05 1.20
CA CYS A 79 -5.47 4.99 0.62
C CYS A 79 -6.96 5.29 0.76
N ALA A 80 -7.41 5.75 1.94
CA ALA A 80 -8.81 6.09 2.17
C ALA A 80 -9.27 7.26 1.28
N LEU A 81 -8.44 8.29 1.11
CA LEU A 81 -8.71 9.42 0.21
C LEU A 81 -8.76 8.97 -1.25
N ALA A 82 -7.85 8.10 -1.68
CA ALA A 82 -7.85 7.55 -3.04
C ALA A 82 -9.12 6.74 -3.33
N MET A 83 -9.60 5.95 -2.36
CA MET A 83 -10.86 5.20 -2.48
C MET A 83 -12.07 6.15 -2.51
N ALA A 84 -12.10 7.17 -1.65
CA ALA A 84 -13.16 8.16 -1.65
C ALA A 84 -13.18 8.92 -2.98
N ALA A 85 -12.02 9.36 -3.48
CA ALA A 85 -11.89 10.02 -4.78
C ALA A 85 -12.39 9.13 -5.92
N ALA A 86 -12.03 7.85 -5.94
CA ALA A 86 -12.52 6.90 -6.95
C ALA A 86 -14.05 6.74 -6.95
N THR A 87 -14.69 6.96 -5.80
CA THR A 87 -16.14 6.77 -5.60
C THR A 87 -16.95 8.03 -5.88
N TYR A 88 -16.46 9.20 -5.47
CA TYR A 88 -17.22 10.45 -5.45
C TYR A 88 -16.88 11.44 -6.57
N LEU A 89 -15.70 11.32 -7.20
CA LEU A 89 -15.34 12.07 -8.41
C LEU A 89 -15.71 11.23 -9.61
#